data_AF-A0A7W1UWR9-F1
#
_entry.id   AF-A0A7W1UWR9-F1
#
_cell.length_a   1.000
_cell.length_b   1.000
_cell.length_c   1.000
_cell.angle_alpha   90.00
_cell.angle_beta   90.00
_cell.angle_gamma   90.00
#
_symmetry.space_group_name_H-M   'P 1'
#
loop_
_entity.id
_entity.type
_entity.pdbx_description
1 polymer ?
#
loop_
_entity_poly.entity_id
_entity_poly.type
_entity_poly.pdbx_seq_one_letter_code
_entity_poly.pdbx_strand_id
1 'polypeptide(L)'
;MIVAAVVGVMASLPLLVDSLTAWPGNLGDIIQWSTSADLDPAGFGRAMDVFVRATSWSQVTSPQLPNVFNILPDSLASGTMPGTLLVALSAAAVVAVRRLLRAELWLLVVIGATWLGGFFAIANSRGPQFVWFFGWVPPLVWVSWAAVAIVGWRVVDLPRRLGARYRATLLASGLLGALAVVSVVRAVDLTEQGARTQLFGQDVADAVDVLSKSVEQRFDRDRPIRLDLDGEIIVGGAVQAGVLNRLERDGYDVVVGGFYTQYGEHQIGDDSGADRHLLIVGSPVTTPAPEGSALLASSDQLPTGRRAEVDALTKRLRTFLVDSGRGDLVGNLYGGTAAFLLQVEGVPGIRAQSEALVRLDELRGTYSMLFRLYLMPA
;
A
#
# COMPACT_ATOMS: atom_id res chain seq x y z
N MET A 1 6.12 19.63 -25.92
CA MET A 1 7.19 19.00 -25.10
C MET A 1 7.25 19.57 -23.69
N ILE A 2 7.43 20.89 -23.49
CA ILE A 2 7.54 21.48 -22.14
C ILE A 2 6.32 21.17 -21.24
N VAL A 3 5.09 21.30 -21.75
CA VAL A 3 3.87 21.01 -20.99
C VAL A 3 3.78 19.53 -20.57
N ALA A 4 4.21 18.61 -21.42
CA ALA A 4 4.24 17.17 -21.10
C ALA A 4 5.25 16.85 -19.99
N ALA A 5 6.44 17.45 -20.09
CA ALA A 5 7.47 17.32 -19.07
C ALA A 5 6.99 17.91 -17.74
N VAL A 6 6.34 19.08 -17.76
CA VAL A 6 5.78 19.72 -16.56
C VAL A 6 4.67 18.86 -15.94
N VAL A 7 3.74 18.32 -16.73
CA VAL A 7 2.68 17.44 -16.20
C VAL A 7 3.26 16.14 -15.64
N GLY A 8 4.25 15.55 -16.33
CA GLY A 8 4.97 14.37 -15.82
C GLY A 8 5.66 14.66 -14.49
N VAL A 9 6.44 15.75 -14.41
CA VAL A 9 7.12 16.18 -13.19
C VAL A 9 6.12 16.47 -12.06
N MET A 10 5.03 17.17 -12.35
CA MET A 10 4.00 17.51 -11.36
C MET A 10 3.24 16.27 -10.87
N ALA A 11 3.00 15.28 -11.73
CA ALA A 11 2.39 14.01 -11.34
C ALA A 11 3.33 13.14 -10.51
N SER A 12 4.65 13.25 -10.74
CA SER A 12 5.68 12.56 -9.96
C SER A 12 6.04 13.26 -8.65
N LEU A 13 5.73 14.56 -8.53
CA LEU A 13 6.14 15.37 -7.39
C LEU A 13 5.64 14.84 -6.03
N PRO A 14 4.35 14.44 -5.87
CA PRO A 14 3.87 13.90 -4.60
C PRO A 14 4.64 12.64 -4.19
N LEU A 15 4.91 11.74 -5.13
CA LEU A 15 5.70 10.53 -4.87
C LEU A 15 7.13 10.86 -4.49
N LEU A 16 7.77 11.79 -5.21
CA LEU A 16 9.13 12.23 -4.88
C LEU A 16 9.20 12.90 -3.51
N VAL A 17 8.21 13.73 -3.16
CA VAL A 17 8.12 14.37 -1.84
C VAL A 17 7.89 13.33 -0.76
N ASP A 18 7.01 12.35 -0.96
CA ASP A 18 6.79 11.25 -0.02
C ASP A 18 8.05 10.39 0.16
N SER A 19 8.73 9.99 -0.93
CA SER A 19 10.03 9.30 -0.84
C SER A 19 11.05 10.12 -0.07
N LEU A 20 11.18 11.42 -0.36
CA LEU A 20 12.16 12.29 0.29
C LEU A 20 11.87 12.53 1.78
N THR A 21 10.59 12.60 2.16
CA THR A 21 10.19 13.02 3.51
C THR A 21 9.90 11.86 4.44
N ALA A 22 9.34 10.77 3.93
CA ALA A 22 8.96 9.60 4.71
C ALA A 22 9.94 8.42 4.55
N TRP A 23 10.70 8.34 3.45
CA TRP A 23 11.55 7.19 3.13
C TRP A 23 12.91 7.57 2.50
N PRO A 24 13.72 8.44 3.13
CA PRO A 24 14.91 9.02 2.48
C PRO A 24 15.95 7.98 2.03
N GLY A 25 16.06 6.83 2.73
CA GLY A 25 16.95 5.72 2.35
C GLY A 25 16.56 5.05 1.03
N ASN A 26 15.26 4.98 0.72
CA ASN A 26 14.73 4.28 -0.46
C ASN A 26 15.11 4.94 -1.79
N LEU A 27 15.57 6.19 -1.81
CA LEU A 27 16.02 6.82 -3.07
C LEU A 27 17.29 6.15 -3.60
N GLY A 28 18.19 5.74 -2.72
CA GLY A 28 19.36 4.95 -3.09
C GLY A 28 18.94 3.63 -3.73
N ASP A 29 17.99 2.94 -3.10
CA ASP A 29 17.46 1.67 -3.60
C ASP A 29 16.68 1.84 -4.91
N ILE A 30 15.91 2.92 -5.07
CA ILE A 30 15.25 3.23 -6.35
C ILE A 30 16.31 3.44 -7.45
N ILE A 31 17.39 4.16 -7.18
CA ILE A 31 18.45 4.32 -8.18
C ILE A 31 19.14 2.98 -8.45
N GLN A 32 19.44 2.21 -7.41
CA GLN A 32 20.08 0.90 -7.50
C GLN A 32 19.22 -0.08 -8.29
N TRP A 33 17.94 -0.25 -7.98
CA TRP A 33 17.03 -1.13 -8.70
C TRP A 33 16.81 -0.70 -10.16
N SER A 34 16.90 0.60 -10.46
CA SER A 34 16.83 1.08 -11.85
C SER A 34 18.11 0.82 -12.63
N THR A 35 19.23 0.57 -11.95
CA THR A 35 20.55 0.42 -12.57
C THR A 35 21.11 -1.00 -12.46
N SER A 36 20.64 -1.82 -11.52
CA SER A 36 21.07 -3.20 -11.32
C SER A 36 20.49 -4.11 -12.40
N ALA A 37 21.35 -4.97 -12.96
CA ALA A 37 20.98 -5.93 -14.00
C ALA A 37 20.54 -7.29 -13.41
N ASP A 38 20.59 -7.42 -12.09
CA ASP A 38 20.54 -8.72 -11.39
C ASP A 38 19.10 -9.22 -11.17
N LEU A 39 18.11 -8.40 -11.50
CA LEU A 39 16.68 -8.71 -11.40
C LEU A 39 16.03 -8.75 -12.77
N ASP A 40 15.20 -9.77 -12.99
CA ASP A 40 14.40 -9.86 -14.21
C ASP A 40 13.41 -8.69 -14.29
N PRO A 41 13.25 -8.08 -15.47
CA PRO A 41 12.22 -7.06 -15.67
C PRO A 41 10.84 -7.70 -15.55
N ALA A 42 9.85 -6.92 -15.08
CA ALA A 42 8.46 -7.38 -14.95
C ALA A 42 7.87 -7.91 -16.27
N GLY A 43 8.36 -7.39 -17.40
CA GLY A 43 8.05 -7.88 -18.73
C GLY A 43 6.75 -7.33 -19.30
N PHE A 44 6.56 -7.59 -20.60
CA PHE A 44 5.45 -7.05 -21.37
C PHE A 44 4.08 -7.53 -20.87
N GLY A 45 3.95 -8.81 -20.50
CA GLY A 45 2.68 -9.39 -20.05
C GLY A 45 2.16 -8.69 -18.80
N ARG A 46 3.03 -8.53 -17.79
CA ARG A 46 2.68 -7.81 -16.56
C ARG A 46 2.34 -6.35 -16.84
N ALA A 47 3.11 -5.67 -17.68
CA ALA A 47 2.81 -4.29 -18.08
C ALA A 47 1.44 -4.18 -18.76
N MET A 48 1.07 -5.15 -19.59
CA MET A 48 -0.24 -5.20 -20.25
C MET A 48 -1.38 -5.39 -19.24
N ASP A 49 -1.25 -6.33 -18.30
CA ASP A 49 -2.27 -6.57 -17.26
C ASP A 49 -2.55 -5.30 -16.46
N VAL A 50 -1.49 -4.60 -16.09
CA VAL A 50 -1.57 -3.31 -15.40
C VAL A 50 -2.28 -2.27 -16.23
N PHE A 51 -1.89 -2.13 -17.50
CA PHE A 51 -2.46 -1.16 -18.41
C PHE A 51 -3.95 -1.39 -18.66
N VAL A 52 -4.31 -2.64 -18.90
CA VAL A 52 -5.68 -3.08 -19.17
C VAL A 52 -6.58 -2.78 -17.98
N ARG A 53 -6.11 -3.07 -16.75
CA ARG A 53 -6.83 -2.75 -15.52
C ARG A 53 -6.88 -1.25 -15.27
N ALA A 54 -5.76 -0.55 -15.43
CA ALA A 54 -5.66 0.90 -15.25
C ALA A 54 -6.64 1.67 -16.14
N THR A 55 -6.85 1.19 -17.37
CA THR A 55 -7.70 1.81 -18.37
C THR A 55 -9.15 1.30 -18.35
N SER A 56 -9.50 0.46 -17.37
CA SER A 56 -10.86 -0.04 -17.16
C SER A 56 -11.77 1.03 -16.54
N TRP A 57 -13.09 0.86 -16.69
CA TRP A 57 -14.06 1.75 -16.05
C TRP A 57 -14.00 1.67 -14.52
N SER A 58 -13.68 0.49 -13.98
CA SER A 58 -13.61 0.25 -12.53
C SER A 58 -12.65 1.19 -11.79
N GLN A 59 -11.60 1.71 -12.45
CA GLN A 59 -10.66 2.65 -11.83
C GLN A 59 -11.25 4.04 -11.58
N VAL A 60 -12.36 4.39 -12.26
CA VAL A 60 -13.08 5.65 -12.00
C VAL A 60 -13.95 5.51 -10.75
N THR A 61 -14.60 4.36 -10.58
CA THR A 61 -15.57 4.13 -9.48
C THR A 61 -14.91 3.56 -8.22
N SER A 62 -13.82 2.83 -8.39
CA SER A 62 -13.12 2.09 -7.35
C SER A 62 -11.61 2.13 -7.66
N PRO A 63 -10.94 3.28 -7.44
CA PRO A 63 -9.49 3.41 -7.65
C PRO A 63 -8.75 2.58 -6.61
N GLN A 64 -8.66 1.27 -6.84
CA GLN A 64 -7.84 0.38 -6.04
C GLN A 64 -6.55 0.11 -6.80
N LEU A 65 -5.44 0.46 -6.15
CA LEU A 65 -4.13 -0.02 -6.57
C LEU A 65 -4.12 -1.56 -6.46
N PRO A 66 -3.39 -2.27 -7.32
CA PRO A 66 -3.10 -3.67 -7.04
C PRO A 66 -2.50 -3.76 -5.64
N ASN A 67 -2.98 -4.66 -4.80
CA ASN A 67 -2.33 -4.93 -3.51
C ASN A 67 -1.01 -5.65 -3.80
N VAL A 68 0.06 -4.89 -4.04
CA VAL A 68 1.36 -5.47 -4.41
C VAL A 68 2.04 -6.14 -3.21
N PHE A 69 1.64 -5.81 -1.98
CA PHE A 69 2.11 -6.46 -0.75
C PHE A 69 1.36 -7.76 -0.40
N ASN A 70 0.29 -8.12 -1.11
CA ASN A 70 -0.34 -9.42 -0.92
C ASN A 70 0.53 -10.49 -1.62
N ILE A 71 1.10 -11.39 -0.82
CA ILE A 71 1.82 -12.61 -1.24
C ILE A 71 0.92 -13.55 -2.06
N LEU A 72 -0.41 -13.36 -1.97
CA LEU A 72 -1.36 -14.00 -2.87
C LEU A 72 -1.40 -13.22 -4.18
N PRO A 73 -1.15 -13.87 -5.33
CA PRO A 73 -1.45 -13.27 -6.63
C PRO A 73 -2.97 -13.10 -6.68
N ASP A 74 -3.45 -11.93 -6.27
CA ASP A 74 -4.78 -11.51 -6.66
C ASP A 74 -4.78 -11.59 -8.18
N SER A 75 -5.55 -12.54 -8.72
CA SER A 75 -5.87 -12.52 -10.14
C SER A 75 -6.37 -11.11 -10.40
N LEU A 76 -5.57 -10.31 -11.12
CA LEU A 76 -5.90 -8.94 -11.45
C LEU A 76 -7.10 -9.03 -12.38
N ALA A 77 -8.30 -9.16 -11.81
CA ALA A 77 -9.52 -9.08 -12.56
C ALA A 77 -9.40 -7.79 -13.35
N SER A 78 -9.52 -7.90 -14.67
CA SER A 78 -9.24 -6.84 -15.66
C SER A 78 -10.14 -5.61 -15.51
N GLY A 79 -10.95 -5.56 -14.44
CA GLY A 79 -11.94 -4.55 -14.15
C GLY A 79 -13.18 -4.74 -15.00
N THR A 80 -14.18 -3.89 -14.76
CA THR A 80 -15.31 -3.76 -15.67
C THR A 80 -14.87 -2.98 -16.91
N MET A 81 -15.09 -3.58 -18.09
CA MET A 81 -14.75 -2.99 -19.40
C MET A 81 -13.27 -2.57 -19.52
N PRO A 82 -12.32 -3.52 -19.55
CA PRO A 82 -10.90 -3.22 -19.78
C PRO A 82 -10.67 -2.39 -21.05
N GLY A 83 -9.73 -1.43 -20.99
CA GLY A 83 -9.35 -0.63 -22.15
C GLY A 83 -10.33 0.49 -22.54
N THR A 84 -11.42 0.70 -21.79
CA THR A 84 -12.43 1.74 -22.09
C THR A 84 -11.80 3.13 -22.24
N LEU A 85 -10.86 3.47 -21.37
CA LEU A 85 -10.17 4.76 -21.45
C LEU A 85 -9.35 4.90 -22.75
N LEU A 86 -8.71 3.83 -23.23
CA LEU A 86 -7.94 3.87 -24.47
C LEU A 86 -8.83 4.10 -25.69
N VAL A 87 -10.00 3.43 -25.71
CA VAL A 87 -11.02 3.64 -26.74
C VAL A 87 -11.52 5.09 -26.70
N ALA A 88 -11.82 5.62 -25.51
CA ALA A 88 -12.29 6.98 -25.34
C ALA A 88 -11.24 8.03 -25.76
N LEU A 89 -9.97 7.85 -25.40
CA LEU A 89 -8.86 8.70 -25.83
C LEU A 89 -8.68 8.67 -27.35
N SER A 90 -8.76 7.48 -27.96
CA SER A 90 -8.66 7.32 -29.42
C SER A 90 -9.80 8.01 -30.15
N ALA A 91 -11.04 7.85 -29.67
CA ALA A 91 -12.21 8.53 -30.22
C ALA A 91 -12.07 10.05 -30.07
N ALA A 92 -11.65 10.55 -28.91
CA ALA A 92 -11.39 11.96 -28.67
C ALA A 92 -10.31 12.51 -29.63
N ALA A 93 -9.23 11.76 -29.89
CA ALA A 93 -8.18 12.17 -30.81
C ALA A 93 -8.70 12.29 -32.26
N VAL A 94 -9.45 11.30 -32.74
CA VAL A 94 -10.08 11.33 -34.07
C VAL A 94 -11.01 12.54 -34.20
N VAL A 95 -11.80 12.81 -33.17
CA VAL A 95 -12.70 13.95 -33.10
C VAL A 95 -11.93 15.27 -33.12
N ALA A 96 -10.85 15.40 -32.34
CA ALA A 96 -10.01 16.58 -32.29
C ALA A 96 -9.34 16.87 -33.65
N VAL A 97 -8.87 15.84 -34.36
CA VAL A 97 -8.35 15.96 -35.74
C VAL A 97 -9.44 16.47 -36.69
N ARG A 98 -10.60 15.81 -36.71
CA ARG A 98 -11.70 16.17 -37.62
C ARG A 98 -12.26 17.56 -37.38
N ARG A 99 -12.21 18.05 -36.14
CA ARG A 99 -12.70 19.38 -35.73
C ARG A 99 -11.60 20.45 -35.65
N LEU A 100 -10.36 20.12 -36.03
CA LEU A 100 -9.20 21.01 -36.00
C LEU A 100 -8.90 21.58 -34.59
N LEU A 101 -9.21 20.83 -33.54
CA LEU A 101 -8.95 21.17 -32.14
C LEU A 101 -7.47 20.90 -31.79
N ARG A 102 -6.57 21.77 -32.27
CA ARG A 102 -5.11 21.55 -32.18
C ARG A 102 -4.60 21.45 -30.74
N ALA A 103 -5.11 22.27 -29.83
CA ALA A 103 -4.65 22.29 -28.44
C ALA A 103 -5.04 20.99 -27.71
N GLU A 104 -6.28 20.56 -27.90
CA GLU A 104 -6.82 19.31 -27.35
C GLU A 104 -6.12 18.09 -27.96
N LEU A 105 -5.84 18.11 -29.27
CA LEU A 105 -5.04 17.05 -29.90
C LEU A 105 -3.64 16.96 -29.30
N TRP A 106 -2.96 18.09 -29.08
CA TRP A 106 -1.65 18.10 -28.42
C TRP A 106 -1.73 17.55 -26.99
N LEU A 107 -2.76 17.89 -26.22
CA LEU A 107 -2.99 17.32 -24.90
C LEU A 107 -3.14 15.79 -24.95
N LEU A 108 -3.96 15.28 -25.88
CA LEU A 108 -4.17 13.84 -26.06
C LEU A 108 -2.89 13.11 -26.50
N VAL A 109 -2.09 13.73 -27.38
CA VAL A 109 -0.78 13.20 -27.78
C VAL A 109 0.17 13.13 -26.58
N VAL A 110 0.19 14.15 -25.74
CA VAL A 110 0.99 14.18 -24.51
C VAL A 110 0.57 13.06 -23.56
N ILE A 111 -0.74 12.94 -23.30
CA ILE A 111 -1.28 11.87 -22.45
C ILE A 111 -0.96 10.48 -23.01
N GLY A 112 -1.12 10.28 -24.32
CA GLY A 112 -0.77 9.04 -24.99
C GLY A 112 0.72 8.70 -24.89
N ALA A 113 1.60 9.70 -25.02
CA ALA A 113 3.03 9.53 -24.82
C ALA A 113 3.37 9.20 -23.36
N THR A 114 2.70 9.83 -22.38
CA THR A 114 2.87 9.51 -20.95
C THR A 114 2.45 8.08 -20.64
N TRP A 115 1.30 7.63 -21.17
CA TRP A 115 0.85 6.25 -21.06
C TRP A 115 1.87 5.29 -21.66
N LEU A 116 2.35 5.56 -22.88
CA LEU A 116 3.35 4.72 -23.53
C LEU A 116 4.67 4.66 -22.74
N GLY A 117 5.14 5.80 -22.24
CA GLY A 117 6.32 5.87 -21.37
C GLY A 117 6.13 5.07 -20.09
N GLY A 118 4.96 5.20 -19.45
CA GLY A 118 4.59 4.41 -18.28
C GLY A 118 4.51 2.91 -18.55
N PHE A 119 3.99 2.51 -19.72
CA PHE A 119 3.97 1.11 -20.15
C PHE A 119 5.38 0.53 -20.21
N PHE A 120 6.30 1.22 -20.90
CA PHE A 120 7.68 0.78 -21.00
C PHE A 120 8.42 0.84 -19.67
N ALA A 121 8.15 1.85 -18.83
CA ALA A 121 8.70 1.94 -17.50
C ALA A 121 8.30 0.73 -16.66
N ILE A 122 7.02 0.33 -16.69
CA ILE A 122 6.53 -0.86 -15.99
C ILE A 122 7.14 -2.13 -16.58
N ALA A 123 7.14 -2.28 -17.91
CA ALA A 123 7.68 -3.46 -18.57
C ALA A 123 9.17 -3.69 -18.25
N ASN A 124 9.93 -2.62 -18.05
CA ASN A 124 11.35 -2.66 -17.71
C ASN A 124 11.62 -2.52 -16.20
N SER A 125 10.59 -2.29 -15.38
CA SER A 125 10.77 -2.15 -13.93
C SER A 125 11.23 -3.47 -13.34
N ARG A 126 12.17 -3.37 -12.40
CA ARG A 126 12.78 -4.51 -11.71
C ARG A 126 12.44 -4.46 -10.22
N GLY A 127 12.18 -5.62 -9.64
CA GLY A 127 11.98 -5.74 -8.20
C GLY A 127 10.82 -4.87 -7.65
N PRO A 128 10.99 -4.29 -6.45
CA PRO A 128 9.93 -3.53 -5.76
C PRO A 128 9.57 -2.19 -6.40
N GLN A 129 10.37 -1.69 -7.36
CA GLN A 129 10.07 -0.45 -8.09
C GLN A 129 8.70 -0.45 -8.75
N PHE A 130 8.23 -1.64 -9.11
CA PHE A 130 6.92 -1.87 -9.66
C PHE A 130 5.83 -1.20 -8.81
N VAL A 131 5.93 -1.25 -7.46
CA VAL A 131 4.97 -0.64 -6.52
C VAL A 131 4.90 0.88 -6.70
N TRP A 132 6.06 1.54 -6.78
CA TRP A 132 6.17 2.99 -6.94
C TRP A 132 5.56 3.48 -8.25
N PHE A 133 5.70 2.70 -9.32
CA PHE A 133 5.06 3.00 -10.60
C PHE A 133 3.53 2.84 -10.57
N PHE A 134 2.90 2.22 -9.57
CA PHE A 134 1.43 2.25 -9.50
C PHE A 134 0.88 3.55 -8.94
N GLY A 135 1.65 4.28 -8.13
CA GLY A 135 1.19 5.52 -7.52
C GLY A 135 0.76 6.58 -8.53
N TRP A 136 1.38 6.61 -9.72
CA TRP A 136 1.02 7.58 -10.78
C TRP A 136 -0.17 7.16 -11.64
N VAL A 137 -0.61 5.91 -11.57
CA VAL A 137 -1.65 5.39 -12.45
C VAL A 137 -3.01 6.06 -12.21
N PRO A 138 -3.55 6.12 -10.96
CA PRO A 138 -4.83 6.80 -10.71
C PRO A 138 -4.87 8.27 -11.17
N PRO A 139 -3.89 9.14 -10.86
CA PRO A 139 -3.94 10.52 -11.34
C PRO A 139 -3.86 10.61 -12.87
N LEU A 140 -3.09 9.76 -13.54
CA LEU A 140 -3.06 9.75 -15.01
C LEU A 140 -4.40 9.32 -15.61
N VAL A 141 -5.08 8.33 -15.01
CA VAL A 141 -6.43 7.89 -15.43
C VAL A 141 -7.42 9.05 -15.36
N TRP A 142 -7.43 9.81 -14.25
CA TRP A 142 -8.33 10.95 -14.09
C TRP A 142 -8.02 12.08 -15.06
N VAL A 143 -6.74 12.41 -15.26
CA VAL A 143 -6.32 13.41 -16.26
C VAL A 143 -6.74 12.99 -17.67
N SER A 144 -6.65 11.69 -17.98
CA SER A 144 -7.07 11.15 -19.27
C SER A 144 -8.57 11.28 -19.49
N TRP A 145 -9.39 10.95 -18.49
CA TRP A 145 -10.84 11.16 -18.55
C TRP A 145 -11.22 12.64 -18.66
N ALA A 146 -10.53 13.52 -17.95
CA ALA A 146 -10.72 14.97 -18.06
C ALA A 146 -10.42 15.47 -19.49
N ALA A 147 -9.35 14.97 -20.12
CA ALA A 147 -9.03 15.31 -21.50
C ALA A 147 -10.12 14.85 -22.49
N VAL A 148 -10.64 13.62 -22.32
CA VAL A 148 -11.77 13.12 -23.10
C VAL A 148 -13.00 14.03 -22.94
N ALA A 149 -13.31 14.41 -21.70
CA ALA A 149 -14.45 15.29 -21.40
C ALA A 149 -14.30 16.69 -22.02
N ILE A 150 -13.10 17.27 -22.01
CA ILE A 150 -12.80 18.56 -22.66
C ILE A 150 -13.07 18.49 -24.16
N VAL A 151 -12.63 17.42 -24.83
CA VAL A 151 -12.89 17.24 -26.28
C VAL A 151 -14.39 17.09 -26.53
N GLY A 152 -15.07 16.23 -25.75
CA GLY A 152 -16.52 16.05 -25.85
C GLY A 152 -17.28 17.37 -25.68
N TRP A 153 -16.89 18.17 -24.69
CA TRP A 153 -17.45 19.49 -24.43
C TRP A 153 -17.27 20.43 -25.63
N ARG A 154 -16.05 20.54 -26.16
CA ARG A 154 -15.73 21.40 -27.32
C ARG A 154 -16.59 21.08 -28.53
N VAL A 155 -16.88 19.81 -28.77
CA VAL A 155 -17.74 19.37 -29.89
C VAL A 155 -19.18 19.84 -29.70
N VAL A 156 -19.70 19.79 -28.47
CA VAL A 156 -21.06 20.23 -28.13
C VAL A 156 -21.18 21.77 -28.14
N ASP A 157 -20.10 22.49 -27.81
CA ASP A 157 -20.09 23.95 -27.70
C ASP A 157 -19.78 24.65 -29.04
N LEU A 158 -19.02 24.04 -29.95
CA LEU A 158 -18.69 24.61 -31.27
C LEU A 158 -19.91 25.07 -32.10
N PRO A 159 -21.05 24.36 -32.09
CA PRO A 159 -22.26 24.80 -32.78
C PRO A 159 -22.98 25.98 -32.11
N ARG A 160 -22.70 26.29 -30.83
CA ARG A 160 -23.42 27.31 -30.04
C ARG A 160 -22.66 28.64 -30.01
N ARG A 161 -22.63 29.33 -31.16
CA ARG A 161 -22.27 30.77 -31.22
C ARG A 161 -23.39 31.60 -30.57
N LEU A 162 -23.39 31.78 -29.25
CA LEU A 162 -24.34 32.66 -28.54
C LEU A 162 -23.62 33.54 -27.52
N GLY A 163 -23.75 34.86 -27.69
CA GLY A 163 -23.24 35.89 -26.77
C GLY A 163 -23.77 35.77 -25.34
N ALA A 164 -23.19 36.54 -24.41
CA ALA A 164 -23.41 36.60 -22.94
C ALA A 164 -23.37 35.25 -22.17
N ARG A 165 -24.10 34.24 -22.65
CA ARG A 165 -24.02 32.83 -22.25
C ARG A 165 -22.59 32.29 -22.34
N TYR A 166 -21.79 32.68 -23.34
CA TYR A 166 -20.37 32.30 -23.44
C TYR A 166 -19.54 32.63 -22.19
N ARG A 167 -19.78 33.78 -21.53
CA ARG A 167 -19.07 34.13 -20.28
C ARG A 167 -19.52 33.25 -19.11
N ALA A 168 -20.81 32.90 -19.05
CA ALA A 168 -21.32 31.95 -18.07
C ALA A 168 -20.78 30.54 -18.31
N THR A 169 -20.63 30.12 -19.58
CA THR A 169 -20.01 28.85 -19.95
C THR A 169 -18.52 28.81 -19.58
N LEU A 170 -17.79 29.92 -19.79
CA LEU A 170 -16.38 30.07 -19.39
C LEU A 170 -16.19 30.04 -17.87
N LEU A 171 -17.07 30.70 -17.12
CA LEU A 171 -17.09 30.64 -15.66
C LEU A 171 -17.44 29.23 -15.17
N ALA A 172 -18.45 28.58 -15.77
CA ALA A 172 -18.84 27.21 -15.42
C ALA A 172 -17.74 26.19 -15.75
N SER A 173 -16.99 26.39 -16.85
CA SER A 173 -15.86 25.53 -17.22
C SER A 173 -14.63 25.79 -16.35
N GLY A 174 -14.37 27.04 -15.97
CA GLY A 174 -13.40 27.36 -14.92
C GLY A 174 -13.75 26.70 -13.58
N LEU A 175 -15.03 26.73 -13.21
CA LEU A 175 -15.54 26.08 -12.00
C LEU A 175 -15.43 24.56 -12.06
N LEU A 176 -15.77 23.94 -13.20
CA LEU A 176 -15.62 22.49 -13.44
C LEU A 176 -14.16 22.07 -13.45
N GLY A 177 -13.28 22.86 -14.05
CA GLY A 177 -11.84 22.63 -14.01
C GLY A 177 -11.29 22.72 -12.59
N ALA A 178 -11.71 23.72 -11.82
CA ALA A 178 -11.36 23.85 -10.40
C ALA A 178 -11.92 22.68 -9.58
N LEU A 179 -13.16 22.27 -9.83
CA LEU A 179 -13.78 21.09 -9.19
C LEU A 179 -13.04 19.80 -9.55
N ALA A 180 -12.58 19.64 -10.79
CA ALA A 180 -11.79 18.48 -11.21
C ALA A 180 -10.43 18.45 -10.49
N VAL A 181 -9.74 19.59 -10.41
CA VAL A 181 -8.48 19.72 -9.66
C VAL A 181 -8.70 19.45 -8.17
N VAL A 182 -9.74 20.04 -7.56
CA VAL A 182 -10.11 19.77 -6.16
C VAL A 182 -10.49 18.31 -5.97
N SER A 183 -11.18 17.68 -6.92
CA SER A 183 -11.52 16.26 -6.87
C SER A 183 -10.29 15.37 -6.96
N VAL A 184 -9.32 15.72 -7.81
CA VAL A 184 -8.03 15.00 -7.90
C VAL A 184 -7.22 15.18 -6.62
N VAL A 185 -7.09 16.42 -6.11
CA VAL A 185 -6.39 16.69 -4.85
C VAL A 185 -7.07 15.98 -3.68
N ARG A 186 -8.41 16.04 -3.61
CA ARG A 186 -9.18 15.36 -2.57
C ARG A 186 -9.13 13.85 -2.74
N ALA A 187 -9.10 13.33 -3.96
CA ALA A 187 -8.98 11.91 -4.19
C ALA A 187 -7.56 11.43 -3.86
N VAL A 188 -6.50 12.21 -4.14
CA VAL A 188 -5.15 11.94 -3.65
C VAL A 188 -5.13 11.96 -2.13
N ASP A 189 -5.69 12.99 -1.49
CA ASP A 189 -5.80 13.09 -0.02
C ASP A 189 -6.63 11.94 0.58
N LEU A 190 -7.72 11.53 -0.06
CA LEU A 190 -8.52 10.37 0.34
C LEU A 190 -7.82 9.03 0.06
N THR A 191 -6.96 8.96 -0.96
CA THR A 191 -6.17 7.76 -1.26
C THR A 191 -4.98 7.67 -0.32
N GLU A 192 -4.40 8.80 0.10
CA GLU A 192 -3.34 8.90 1.10
C GLU A 192 -3.89 8.63 2.49
N GLN A 193 -5.04 9.22 2.85
CA GLN A 193 -5.79 8.88 4.05
C GLN A 193 -6.24 7.42 4.00
N GLY A 194 -6.71 6.93 2.85
CA GLY A 194 -7.07 5.54 2.60
C GLY A 194 -5.89 4.58 2.79
N ALA A 195 -4.72 4.91 2.25
CA ALA A 195 -3.49 4.14 2.43
C ALA A 195 -3.01 4.19 3.88
N ARG A 196 -3.14 5.34 4.56
CA ARG A 196 -2.90 5.50 6.00
C ARG A 196 -3.96 4.80 6.86
N THR A 197 -5.16 4.52 6.37
CA THR A 197 -6.27 3.96 7.17
C THR A 197 -6.61 2.51 6.86
N GLN A 198 -6.31 1.97 5.67
CA GLN A 198 -6.84 0.69 5.23
C GLN A 198 -5.89 -0.50 5.34
N LEU A 199 -4.61 -0.28 5.57
CA LEU A 199 -3.67 -1.40 5.67
C LEU A 199 -2.84 -1.37 6.96
N PHE A 200 -2.33 -0.22 7.43
CA PHE A 200 -1.41 -0.22 8.59
C PHE A 200 -1.40 1.05 9.49
N GLY A 201 -1.94 2.20 9.09
CA GLY A 201 -1.25 3.47 9.39
C GLY A 201 -1.44 4.17 10.75
N GLN A 202 -2.43 3.88 11.59
CA GLN A 202 -2.43 4.41 12.98
C GLN A 202 -1.84 3.39 13.96
N ASP A 203 -2.30 2.15 13.91
CA ASP A 203 -1.89 1.12 14.85
C ASP A 203 -0.42 0.71 14.72
N VAL A 204 0.09 0.64 13.48
CA VAL A 204 1.53 0.39 13.23
C VAL A 204 2.34 1.61 13.63
N ALA A 205 1.86 2.83 13.39
CA ALA A 205 2.59 4.04 13.76
C ALA A 205 2.76 4.16 15.28
N ASP A 206 1.70 3.88 16.05
CA ASP A 206 1.75 3.87 17.52
C ASP A 206 2.66 2.75 18.03
N ALA A 207 2.62 1.55 17.43
CA ALA A 207 3.55 0.48 17.76
C ALA A 207 5.00 0.87 17.47
N VAL A 208 5.28 1.42 16.28
CA VAL A 208 6.61 1.90 15.89
C VAL A 208 7.12 2.95 16.87
N ASP A 209 6.29 3.92 17.26
CA ASP A 209 6.68 4.97 18.22
C ASP A 209 7.02 4.38 19.60
N VAL A 210 6.16 3.50 20.15
CA VAL A 210 6.38 2.85 21.45
C VAL A 210 7.63 1.99 21.44
N LEU A 211 7.81 1.16 20.40
CA LEU A 211 8.95 0.23 20.32
C LEU A 211 10.26 0.98 20.07
N SER A 212 10.29 1.97 19.16
CA SER A 212 11.51 2.74 18.85
C SER A 212 11.97 3.58 20.04
N LYS A 213 11.05 4.29 20.72
CA LYS A 213 11.39 5.05 21.94
C LYS A 213 11.99 4.18 23.04
N SER A 214 11.52 2.95 23.15
CA SER A 214 12.03 1.97 24.11
C SER A 214 13.47 1.53 23.81
N VAL A 215 13.86 1.48 22.54
CA VAL A 215 15.25 1.27 22.11
C VAL A 215 16.06 2.53 22.42
N GLU A 216 15.58 3.70 22.02
CA GLU A 216 16.27 4.98 22.21
C GLU A 216 16.60 5.29 23.68
N GLN A 217 15.73 4.87 24.61
CA GLN A 217 15.91 5.09 26.04
C GLN A 217 16.93 4.15 26.70
N ARG A 218 17.25 3.01 26.07
CA ARG A 218 18.05 1.93 26.69
C ARG A 218 19.41 1.71 26.07
N PHE A 219 19.60 2.17 24.85
CA PHE A 219 20.70 1.76 24.00
C PHE A 219 21.42 2.99 23.43
N ASP A 220 22.75 3.01 23.57
CA ASP A 220 23.59 4.00 22.89
C ASP A 220 23.65 3.72 21.38
N ARG A 221 23.88 4.78 20.60
CA ARG A 221 23.92 4.76 19.12
C ARG A 221 25.16 4.10 18.52
N ASP A 222 26.24 4.01 19.30
CA ASP A 222 27.56 3.60 18.81
C ASP A 222 27.71 2.10 18.57
N ARG A 223 26.63 1.32 18.70
CA ARG A 223 26.66 -0.13 18.58
C ARG A 223 25.58 -0.62 17.63
N PRO A 224 25.94 -1.54 16.70
CA PRO A 224 24.98 -2.09 15.76
C PRO A 224 23.88 -2.88 16.46
N ILE A 225 22.65 -2.68 16.01
CA ILE A 225 21.45 -3.36 16.49
C ILE A 225 20.97 -4.28 15.40
N ARG A 226 20.88 -5.57 15.69
CA ARG A 226 20.10 -6.48 14.86
C ARG A 226 18.64 -6.44 15.27
N LEU A 227 17.75 -6.28 14.30
CA LEU A 227 16.32 -6.26 14.50
C LEU A 227 15.66 -7.37 13.67
N ASP A 228 15.28 -8.46 14.31
CA ASP A 228 14.57 -9.55 13.67
C ASP A 228 13.05 -9.49 13.93
N LEU A 229 12.31 -10.25 13.14
CA LEU A 229 10.86 -10.39 13.24
C LEU A 229 10.50 -11.86 13.44
N ASP A 230 9.63 -12.11 14.42
CA ASP A 230 8.91 -13.38 14.58
C ASP A 230 7.39 -13.14 14.62
N GLY A 231 6.63 -14.00 13.95
CA GLY A 231 5.17 -13.90 13.85
C GLY A 231 4.66 -13.51 12.46
N GLU A 232 3.58 -12.73 12.43
CA GLU A 232 2.86 -12.42 11.18
C GLU A 232 3.69 -11.48 10.29
N ILE A 233 4.05 -11.96 9.10
CA ILE A 233 5.06 -11.33 8.23
C ILE A 233 4.61 -9.96 7.72
N ILE A 234 3.33 -9.76 7.44
CA ILE A 234 2.87 -8.56 6.74
C ILE A 234 2.85 -7.36 7.69
N VAL A 235 2.08 -7.44 8.78
CA VAL A 235 1.95 -6.36 9.76
C VAL A 235 3.17 -6.31 10.68
N GLY A 236 3.71 -7.47 11.05
CA GLY A 236 4.98 -7.53 11.79
C GLY A 236 6.14 -6.94 10.99
N GLY A 237 6.21 -7.21 9.68
CA GLY A 237 7.20 -6.62 8.77
C GLY A 237 7.01 -5.12 8.60
N ALA A 238 5.77 -4.63 8.58
CA ALA A 238 5.49 -3.20 8.57
C ALA A 238 5.98 -2.50 9.86
N VAL A 239 5.74 -3.10 11.03
CA VAL A 239 6.26 -2.59 12.31
C VAL A 239 7.78 -2.66 12.36
N GLN A 240 8.39 -3.77 11.94
CA GLN A 240 9.85 -3.92 11.87
C GLN A 240 10.48 -2.84 10.99
N ALA A 241 9.97 -2.64 9.78
CA ALA A 241 10.47 -1.61 8.87
C ALA A 241 10.27 -0.20 9.43
N GLY A 242 9.14 0.08 10.06
CA GLY A 242 8.90 1.37 10.72
C GLY A 242 9.88 1.64 11.86
N VAL A 243 10.14 0.64 12.71
CA VAL A 243 11.13 0.74 13.80
C VAL A 243 12.54 0.93 13.25
N LEU A 244 12.94 0.14 12.25
CA LEU A 244 14.23 0.27 11.59
C LEU A 244 14.43 1.68 11.02
N ASN A 245 13.51 2.13 10.16
CA ASN A 245 13.60 3.45 9.52
C ASN A 245 13.65 4.58 10.54
N ARG A 246 12.92 4.44 11.66
CA ARG A 246 12.94 5.43 12.73
C ARG A 246 14.28 5.51 13.42
N LEU A 247 14.84 4.35 13.78
CA LEU A 247 16.13 4.26 14.46
C LEU A 247 17.28 4.74 13.57
N GLU A 248 17.32 4.34 12.30
CA GLU A 248 18.33 4.84 11.35
C GLU A 248 18.27 6.36 11.20
N ARG A 249 17.07 6.93 11.08
CA ARG A 249 16.89 8.39 11.00
C ARG A 249 17.43 9.11 12.23
N ASP A 250 17.35 8.47 13.39
CA ASP A 250 17.85 9.00 14.65
C ASP A 250 19.33 8.65 14.91
N GLY A 251 19.99 8.01 13.93
CA GLY A 251 21.44 7.79 13.85
C GLY A 251 21.93 6.47 14.43
N TYR A 252 21.05 5.47 14.59
CA TYR A 252 21.44 4.10 14.97
C TYR A 252 21.88 3.30 13.73
N ASP A 253 22.86 2.43 13.92
CA ASP A 253 23.22 1.40 12.94
C ASP A 253 22.33 0.16 13.17
N VAL A 254 21.38 -0.10 12.27
CA VAL A 254 20.39 -1.16 12.42
C VAL A 254 20.43 -2.10 11.22
N VAL A 255 20.53 -3.39 11.49
CA VAL A 255 20.54 -4.46 10.48
C VAL A 255 19.44 -5.49 10.75
N VAL A 256 19.03 -6.22 9.72
CA VAL A 256 18.02 -7.29 9.81
C VAL A 256 18.57 -8.61 9.28
N GLY A 257 18.11 -9.74 9.83
CA GLY A 257 18.54 -11.08 9.42
C GLY A 257 17.94 -11.61 8.10
N GLY A 258 17.19 -10.80 7.34
CA GLY A 258 16.53 -11.27 6.11
C GLY A 258 15.77 -10.19 5.33
N PHE A 259 15.00 -10.59 4.31
CA PHE A 259 14.20 -9.71 3.45
C PHE A 259 15.00 -8.66 2.66
N TYR A 260 16.10 -9.08 2.01
CA TYR A 260 16.96 -8.21 1.18
C TYR A 260 16.20 -7.39 0.13
N THR A 261 15.09 -7.92 -0.40
CA THR A 261 14.24 -7.21 -1.37
C THR A 261 13.49 -6.03 -0.76
N GLN A 262 13.29 -6.01 0.55
CA GLN A 262 12.57 -4.96 1.27
C GLN A 262 13.50 -3.88 1.84
N TYR A 263 14.67 -4.29 2.33
CA TYR A 263 15.59 -3.43 3.11
C TYR A 263 16.87 -3.04 2.33
N GLY A 264 17.16 -3.69 1.21
CA GLY A 264 18.41 -3.47 0.46
C GLY A 264 19.61 -4.15 1.13
N GLU A 265 20.69 -4.38 0.36
CA GLU A 265 21.84 -5.16 0.83
C GLU A 265 22.58 -4.53 2.03
N HIS A 266 22.56 -3.21 2.13
CA HIS A 266 23.25 -2.46 3.18
C HIS A 266 22.63 -2.65 4.58
N GLN A 267 21.36 -3.05 4.65
CA GLN A 267 20.64 -3.30 5.91
C GLN A 267 20.63 -4.78 6.30
N ILE A 268 21.22 -5.66 5.48
CA ILE A 268 21.30 -7.10 5.79
C ILE A 268 22.60 -7.37 6.52
N GLY A 269 22.48 -7.78 7.79
CA GLY A 269 23.62 -8.13 8.64
C GLY A 269 23.60 -9.61 8.99
N ASP A 270 24.77 -10.25 8.91
CA ASP A 270 24.98 -11.58 9.45
C ASP A 270 25.05 -11.56 11.00
N ASP A 271 24.79 -12.71 11.64
CA ASP A 271 24.73 -12.86 13.11
C ASP A 271 26.02 -12.38 13.82
N SER A 272 27.12 -12.20 13.09
CA SER A 272 28.48 -12.11 13.61
C SER A 272 28.91 -10.71 14.08
N GLY A 273 28.17 -9.65 13.71
CA GLY A 273 28.58 -8.26 13.95
C GLY A 273 27.68 -7.43 14.88
N ALA A 274 26.49 -7.91 15.22
CA ALA A 274 25.55 -7.15 16.05
C ALA A 274 25.79 -7.38 17.54
N ASP A 275 26.11 -6.32 18.28
CA ASP A 275 26.28 -6.35 19.74
C ASP A 275 24.95 -6.59 20.48
N ARG A 276 23.83 -6.31 19.82
CA ARG A 276 22.49 -6.35 20.39
C ARG A 276 21.54 -7.00 19.40
N HIS A 277 20.84 -8.04 19.85
CA HIS A 277 19.82 -8.70 19.06
C HIS A 277 18.43 -8.39 19.65
N LEU A 278 17.62 -7.68 18.87
CA LEU A 278 16.24 -7.36 19.18
C LEU A 278 15.31 -8.21 18.33
N LEU A 279 14.23 -8.69 18.93
CA LEU A 279 13.18 -9.44 18.24
C LEU A 279 11.85 -8.74 18.41
N ILE A 280 11.27 -8.31 17.30
CA ILE A 280 9.86 -7.88 17.25
C ILE A 280 9.02 -9.14 17.10
N VAL A 281 8.10 -9.34 18.03
CA VAL A 281 7.14 -10.44 17.98
C VAL A 281 5.77 -9.85 17.67
N GLY A 282 5.34 -10.03 16.43
CA GLY A 282 3.99 -9.70 15.96
C GLY A 282 3.10 -10.93 16.09
N SER A 283 2.65 -11.21 17.31
CA SER A 283 1.96 -12.47 17.61
C SER A 283 0.62 -12.26 18.30
N PRO A 284 -0.28 -13.26 18.20
CA PRO A 284 -1.24 -13.47 19.28
C PRO A 284 -0.52 -13.62 20.63
N VAL A 285 -1.13 -13.10 21.70
CA VAL A 285 -0.58 -13.03 23.06
C VAL A 285 0.00 -14.35 23.59
N THR A 286 -0.49 -15.49 23.06
CA THR A 286 -0.16 -16.85 23.48
C THR A 286 1.20 -17.37 23.04
N THR A 287 1.92 -16.67 22.15
CA THR A 287 3.31 -17.02 21.86
C THR A 287 4.14 -16.73 23.12
N PRO A 288 4.74 -17.75 23.76
CA PRO A 288 5.58 -17.53 24.93
C PRO A 288 6.75 -16.62 24.55
N ALA A 289 7.26 -15.86 25.52
CA ALA A 289 8.49 -15.10 25.30
C ALA A 289 9.61 -16.07 24.87
N PRO A 290 10.46 -15.69 23.90
CA PRO A 290 11.62 -16.49 23.55
C PRO A 290 12.47 -16.79 24.78
N GLU A 291 13.06 -17.98 24.84
CA GLU A 291 13.85 -18.40 26.00
C GLU A 291 15.04 -17.45 26.22
N GLY A 292 15.26 -17.06 27.48
CA GLY A 292 16.33 -16.13 27.85
C GLY A 292 16.12 -14.67 27.44
N SER A 293 15.02 -14.35 26.76
CA SER A 293 14.74 -12.98 26.31
C SER A 293 14.21 -12.07 27.42
N ALA A 294 14.43 -10.76 27.28
CA ALA A 294 13.88 -9.72 28.16
C ALA A 294 12.92 -8.81 27.39
N LEU A 295 11.70 -8.63 27.89
CA LEU A 295 10.73 -7.72 27.28
C LEU A 295 11.16 -6.26 27.48
N LEU A 296 11.35 -5.53 26.38
CA LEU A 296 11.70 -4.10 26.40
C LEU A 296 10.46 -3.22 26.33
N ALA A 297 9.54 -3.54 25.43
CA ALA A 297 8.30 -2.79 25.25
C ALA A 297 7.21 -3.67 24.67
N SER A 298 5.97 -3.24 24.89
CA SER A 298 4.79 -3.82 24.27
C SER A 298 3.86 -2.71 23.81
N SER A 299 3.37 -2.80 22.57
CA SER A 299 2.29 -1.97 22.07
C SER A 299 1.04 -2.83 21.89
N ASP A 300 0.00 -2.49 22.65
CA ASP A 300 -1.29 -3.14 22.64
C ASP A 300 -2.37 -2.13 22.24
N GLN A 301 -2.99 -2.34 21.08
CA GLN A 301 -4.05 -1.46 20.58
C GLN A 301 -5.42 -1.71 21.20
N LEU A 302 -5.57 -2.77 22.01
CA LEU A 302 -6.81 -3.00 22.75
C LEU A 302 -6.75 -2.37 24.14
N PRO A 303 -7.81 -1.66 24.56
CA PRO A 303 -8.01 -1.33 25.96
C PRO A 303 -7.94 -2.61 26.82
N THR A 304 -7.37 -2.51 28.02
CA THR A 304 -7.11 -3.65 28.91
C THR A 304 -8.32 -4.57 29.10
N GLY A 305 -9.53 -4.00 29.19
CA GLY A 305 -10.79 -4.77 29.30
C GLY A 305 -11.12 -5.59 28.05
N ARG A 306 -10.91 -5.05 26.86
CA ARG A 306 -11.11 -5.78 25.59
C ARG A 306 -10.03 -6.82 25.36
N ARG A 307 -8.80 -6.55 25.79
CA ARG A 307 -7.70 -7.51 25.70
C ARG A 307 -7.99 -8.76 26.53
N ALA A 308 -8.44 -8.60 27.78
CA ALA A 308 -8.84 -9.72 28.63
C ALA A 308 -9.97 -10.56 28.01
N GLU A 309 -10.93 -9.91 27.34
CA GLU A 309 -12.01 -10.58 26.61
C GLU A 309 -11.47 -11.41 25.43
N VAL A 310 -10.59 -10.84 24.60
CA VAL A 310 -9.93 -11.54 23.49
C VAL A 310 -9.15 -12.74 23.99
N ASP A 311 -8.39 -12.60 25.07
CA ASP A 311 -7.59 -13.70 25.63
C ASP A 311 -8.48 -14.83 26.16
N ALA A 312 -9.57 -14.50 26.85
CA ALA A 312 -10.54 -15.46 27.35
C ALA A 312 -11.23 -16.22 26.20
N LEU A 313 -11.70 -15.51 25.17
CA LEU A 313 -12.32 -16.10 23.98
C LEU A 313 -11.34 -16.99 23.21
N THR A 314 -10.12 -16.49 22.99
CA THR A 314 -9.06 -17.23 22.29
C THR A 314 -8.70 -18.51 23.03
N LYS A 315 -8.51 -18.45 24.35
CA LYS A 315 -8.22 -19.62 25.18
C LYS A 315 -9.35 -20.65 25.09
N ARG A 316 -10.60 -20.22 25.27
CA ARG A 316 -11.79 -21.08 25.18
C ARG A 316 -11.88 -21.78 23.82
N LEU A 317 -11.78 -21.01 22.73
CA LEU A 317 -11.90 -21.53 21.37
C LEU A 317 -10.74 -22.44 21.00
N ARG A 318 -9.51 -22.13 21.45
CA ARG A 318 -8.35 -23.01 21.27
C ARG A 318 -8.56 -24.35 21.94
N THR A 319 -8.99 -24.37 23.21
CA THR A 319 -9.31 -25.61 23.93
C THR A 319 -10.36 -26.41 23.16
N PHE A 320 -11.46 -25.77 22.74
CA PHE A 320 -12.49 -26.42 21.93
C PHE A 320 -11.95 -27.04 20.64
N LEU A 321 -11.12 -26.32 19.88
CA LEU A 321 -10.55 -26.83 18.63
C LEU A 321 -9.60 -28.01 18.86
N VAL A 322 -8.74 -27.93 19.88
CA VAL A 322 -7.82 -29.02 20.25
C VAL A 322 -8.60 -30.25 20.70
N ASP A 323 -9.58 -30.09 21.59
CA ASP A 323 -10.41 -31.19 22.10
C ASP A 323 -11.27 -31.83 21.00
N SER A 324 -11.63 -31.08 19.96
CA SER A 324 -12.34 -31.57 18.78
C SER A 324 -11.43 -32.22 17.73
N GLY A 325 -10.14 -32.38 18.01
CA GLY A 325 -9.16 -32.94 17.08
C GLY A 325 -8.79 -32.02 15.91
N ARG A 326 -9.08 -30.72 16.02
CA ARG A 326 -8.86 -29.68 15.01
C ARG A 326 -7.80 -28.66 15.42
N GLY A 327 -6.72 -29.14 16.03
CA GLY A 327 -5.58 -28.31 16.41
C GLY A 327 -4.94 -27.55 15.24
N ASP A 328 -5.09 -28.09 14.01
CA ASP A 328 -4.69 -27.48 12.74
C ASP A 328 -5.35 -26.11 12.51
N LEU A 329 -6.55 -25.90 13.04
CA LEU A 329 -7.33 -24.67 12.83
C LEU A 329 -7.05 -23.58 13.86
N VAL A 330 -6.24 -23.84 14.89
CA VAL A 330 -5.97 -22.89 15.97
C VAL A 330 -5.35 -21.58 15.44
N GLY A 331 -4.57 -21.66 14.35
CA GLY A 331 -4.01 -20.48 13.67
C GLY A 331 -5.07 -19.44 13.28
N ASN A 332 -6.27 -19.86 12.88
CA ASN A 332 -7.35 -18.97 12.43
C ASN A 332 -7.95 -18.14 13.57
N LEU A 333 -7.81 -18.57 14.84
CA LEU A 333 -8.25 -17.79 15.99
C LEU A 333 -7.40 -16.54 16.21
N TYR A 334 -6.19 -16.53 15.65
CA TYR A 334 -5.21 -15.50 15.90
C TYR A 334 -5.22 -14.37 14.86
N GLY A 335 -5.94 -14.54 13.75
CA GLY A 335 -6.18 -13.51 12.75
C GLY A 335 -7.57 -12.88 12.85
N GLY A 336 -7.89 -11.97 11.94
CA GLY A 336 -9.26 -11.47 11.69
C GLY A 336 -10.09 -12.42 10.85
N THR A 337 -9.95 -13.73 11.10
CA THR A 337 -10.60 -14.79 10.32
C THR A 337 -11.26 -15.85 11.20
N ALA A 338 -11.46 -15.57 12.49
CA ALA A 338 -12.06 -16.53 13.41
C ALA A 338 -13.47 -16.93 12.95
N ALA A 339 -14.24 -15.99 12.40
CA ALA A 339 -15.58 -16.26 11.88
C ALA A 339 -15.61 -17.23 10.68
N PHE A 340 -14.51 -17.34 9.90
CA PHE A 340 -14.43 -18.30 8.80
C PHE A 340 -14.48 -19.76 9.27
N LEU A 341 -14.15 -20.05 10.53
CA LEU A 341 -14.27 -21.39 11.09
C LEU A 341 -15.71 -21.91 11.05
N LEU A 342 -16.72 -21.03 10.99
CA LEU A 342 -18.12 -21.42 10.81
C LEU A 342 -18.44 -22.03 9.45
N GLN A 343 -17.58 -21.80 8.46
CA GLN A 343 -17.71 -22.35 7.10
C GLN A 343 -16.95 -23.68 6.94
N VAL A 344 -16.11 -24.05 7.91
CA VAL A 344 -15.32 -25.29 7.85
C VAL A 344 -16.22 -26.47 8.20
N GLU A 345 -16.44 -27.35 7.22
CA GLU A 345 -17.18 -28.59 7.44
C GLU A 345 -16.39 -29.56 8.35
N GLY A 346 -17.12 -30.39 9.10
CA GLY A 346 -16.51 -31.46 9.89
C GLY A 346 -15.87 -31.02 11.21
N VAL A 347 -16.26 -29.87 11.78
CA VAL A 347 -15.91 -29.49 13.17
C VAL A 347 -17.14 -29.65 14.08
N PRO A 348 -17.30 -30.79 14.80
CA PRO A 348 -18.45 -31.02 15.64
C PRO A 348 -18.62 -29.91 16.69
N GLY A 349 -19.82 -29.33 16.79
CA GLY A 349 -20.10 -28.28 17.78
C GLY A 349 -19.62 -26.87 17.43
N ILE A 350 -18.99 -26.64 16.27
CA ILE A 350 -18.50 -25.29 15.90
C ILE A 350 -19.62 -24.25 15.83
N ARG A 351 -20.82 -24.64 15.40
CA ARG A 351 -22.00 -23.75 15.37
C ARG A 351 -22.43 -23.28 16.76
N ALA A 352 -22.16 -24.06 17.82
CA ALA A 352 -22.42 -23.64 19.19
C ALA A 352 -21.40 -22.61 19.70
N GLN A 353 -20.28 -22.43 18.99
CA GLN A 353 -19.27 -21.41 19.26
C GLN A 353 -19.43 -20.15 18.38
N SER A 354 -20.51 -20.04 17.60
CA SER A 354 -20.68 -18.95 16.62
C SER A 354 -20.61 -17.56 17.23
N GLU A 355 -21.28 -17.34 18.35
CA GLU A 355 -21.23 -16.06 19.07
C GLU A 355 -19.81 -15.71 19.52
N ALA A 356 -19.08 -16.68 20.06
CA ALA A 356 -17.69 -16.48 20.50
C ALA A 356 -16.75 -16.21 19.32
N LEU A 357 -16.95 -16.89 18.18
CA LEU A 357 -16.15 -16.69 16.97
C LEU A 357 -16.42 -15.33 16.34
N VAL A 358 -17.69 -14.93 16.19
CA VAL A 358 -18.07 -13.60 15.68
C VAL A 358 -17.57 -12.51 16.61
N ARG A 359 -17.72 -12.68 17.93
CA ARG A 359 -17.23 -11.69 18.90
C ARG A 359 -15.71 -11.56 18.87
N LEU A 360 -14.99 -12.69 18.77
CA LEU A 360 -13.53 -12.67 18.63
C LEU A 360 -13.12 -11.97 17.32
N ASP A 361 -13.84 -12.23 16.23
CA ASP A 361 -13.63 -11.60 14.93
C ASP A 361 -13.92 -10.09 14.98
N GLU A 362 -15.00 -9.64 15.64
CA GLU A 362 -15.29 -8.22 15.85
C GLU A 362 -14.21 -7.52 16.67
N LEU A 363 -13.74 -8.15 17.75
CA LEU A 363 -12.69 -7.60 18.60
C LEU A 363 -11.33 -7.53 17.88
N ARG A 364 -11.09 -8.40 16.89
CA ARG A 364 -9.83 -8.49 16.12
C ARG A 364 -9.88 -7.78 14.78
N GLY A 365 -11.05 -7.65 14.17
CA GLY A 365 -11.30 -7.13 12.82
C GLY A 365 -11.02 -5.64 12.66
N THR A 366 -10.64 -4.97 13.75
CA THR A 366 -10.13 -3.59 13.76
C THR A 366 -8.64 -3.50 14.16
N TYR A 367 -7.85 -4.55 13.94
CA TYR A 367 -6.38 -4.58 14.12
C TYR A 367 -5.88 -4.64 15.58
N SER A 368 -6.30 -5.65 16.33
CA SER A 368 -5.87 -5.90 17.71
C SER A 368 -4.50 -6.61 17.85
N MET A 369 -3.51 -6.26 17.04
CA MET A 369 -2.19 -6.87 17.14
C MET A 369 -1.49 -6.42 18.43
N LEU A 370 -0.80 -7.36 19.08
CA LEU A 370 0.10 -7.06 20.18
C LEU A 370 1.52 -7.19 19.65
N PHE A 371 2.24 -6.08 19.61
CA PHE A 371 3.66 -6.09 19.26
C PHE A 371 4.48 -6.06 20.53
N ARG A 372 5.42 -6.98 20.65
CA ARG A 372 6.39 -7.01 21.75
C ARG A 372 7.78 -6.91 21.17
N LEU A 373 8.61 -6.06 21.77
CA LEU A 373 10.02 -5.99 21.47
C LEU A 373 10.80 -6.66 22.59
N TYR A 374 11.55 -7.69 22.23
CA TYR A 374 12.41 -8.42 23.15
C TYR A 374 13.88 -8.11 22.87
N LEU A 375 14.67 -8.06 23.92
CA LEU A 375 16.11 -8.21 23.85
C LEU A 375 16.43 -9.69 23.95
N MET A 376 17.07 -10.23 22.91
CA MET A 376 17.50 -11.62 22.85
C MET A 376 18.83 -11.80 23.59
N PRO A 377 19.07 -12.98 24.19
CA PRO A 377 20.39 -13.30 24.72
C PRO A 377 21.42 -13.30 23.59
N ALA A 378 22.63 -12.84 23.92
CA ALA A 378 23.78 -12.84 23.02
C ALA A 378 24.32 -14.25 22.75
#